data_AF-M7CB04-F1
#
_entry.id   AF-M7CB04-F1
#
_cell.length_a   1.000
_cell.length_b   1.000
_cell.length_c   1.000
_cell.angle_alpha   90.00
_cell.angle_beta   90.00
_cell.angle_gamma   90.00
#
_symmetry.space_group_name_H-M   'P 1'
#
loop_
_entity.id
_entity.type
_entity.pdbx_description
1 polymer ?
#
loop_
_entity_poly.entity_id
_entity_poly.type
_entity_poly.pdbx_seq_one_letter_code
_entity_poly.pdbx_strand_id
1 'polypeptide(L)'
;MVVRGMRMRPLAEVPGYSRRRRYRRHLCQENSELSPSPPRLLDMDDREDLVYQAKLAEQAERYDEMVESMKKVAGMDVELTVEERNLLSVAYKNVIGARRASWRIISSIEQKEENKGGEDKLKMIREYRQMHDIYLVAAWTDRRVVPSLEPCVSRQMCIKREKQPVVRSQACTEFPVETELKLICCDILDVLDKHLIPAANTGESKVFYYKMKGDYHRYLAEFATGNDRKEAAENSLVAYKAASDIAMTELPPTHPIRLGLALNFSVFYYEILNSPDRACRLAKAAFDDAIAELDTLSEESYKDSTLIMQLLRDNLTLWTSDMQGDGEEQNKEALQDVEDENQ
;
A
#
# COMPACT_ATOMS: atom_id res chain seq x y z
N MET A 1 -58.54 2.05 37.05
CA MET A 1 -57.97 2.73 38.24
C MET A 1 -56.88 3.66 37.73
N VAL A 2 -57.14 4.97 37.50
CA VAL A 2 -56.96 6.10 38.45
C VAL A 2 -55.63 5.97 39.19
N VAL A 3 -54.62 6.84 38.98
CA VAL A 3 -54.29 8.03 39.80
C VAL A 3 -53.40 8.98 38.95
N ARG A 4 -53.89 10.15 38.54
CA ARG A 4 -53.65 11.52 39.08
C ARG A 4 -52.20 12.03 39.04
N GLY A 5 -52.05 13.20 38.42
CA GLY A 5 -50.89 14.08 38.59
C GLY A 5 -51.06 15.18 39.66
N MET A 6 -50.00 15.99 39.72
CA MET A 6 -49.83 17.34 40.29
C MET A 6 -49.56 17.52 41.80
N ARG A 7 -48.37 18.07 42.14
CA ARG A 7 -48.08 19.46 42.62
C ARG A 7 -46.68 19.47 43.29
N MET A 8 -45.65 20.22 42.87
CA MET A 8 -45.36 21.69 42.81
C MET A 8 -44.33 22.17 43.89
N ARG A 9 -43.18 22.67 43.39
CA ARG A 9 -42.30 23.81 43.86
C ARG A 9 -41.33 23.61 45.06
N PRO A 10 -40.29 24.48 45.26
CA PRO A 10 -39.57 25.41 44.33
C PRO A 10 -38.02 25.42 44.45
N LEU A 11 -37.41 26.15 43.49
CA LEU A 11 -36.13 26.89 43.45
C LEU A 11 -35.19 26.90 44.68
N ALA A 12 -33.91 26.58 44.42
CA ALA A 12 -32.77 27.28 45.01
C ALA A 12 -31.68 27.46 43.93
N GLU A 13 -31.26 28.71 43.75
CA GLU A 13 -30.28 29.20 42.79
C GLU A 13 -28.85 28.89 43.25
N VAL A 14 -27.94 28.59 42.31
CA VAL A 14 -26.53 28.95 42.46
C VAL A 14 -26.01 29.50 41.10
N PRO A 15 -25.39 30.69 41.08
CA PRO A 15 -25.18 31.46 39.86
C PRO A 15 -23.80 31.26 39.24
N GLY A 16 -23.72 31.53 37.93
CA GLY A 16 -22.47 31.93 37.29
C GLY A 16 -22.12 31.07 36.08
N TYR A 17 -22.59 31.45 34.90
CA TYR A 17 -21.73 31.57 33.72
C TYR A 17 -22.48 32.42 32.69
N SER A 18 -22.02 33.66 32.56
CA SER A 18 -22.62 34.68 31.72
C SER A 18 -22.58 34.29 30.24
N ARG A 19 -23.76 34.17 29.62
CA ARG A 19 -23.90 34.31 28.17
C ARG A 19 -23.62 35.77 27.78
N ARG A 20 -22.76 35.99 26.80
CA ARG A 20 -22.94 37.10 25.84
C ARG A 20 -22.79 36.59 24.41
N ARG A 21 -23.95 36.45 23.76
CA ARG A 21 -24.09 36.52 22.30
C ARG A 21 -23.63 37.90 21.85
N ARG A 22 -22.78 38.00 20.83
CA ARG A 22 -22.73 39.18 19.95
C ARG A 22 -23.10 38.75 18.53
N TYR A 23 -24.19 39.35 18.06
CA TYR A 23 -24.59 39.41 16.67
C TYR A 23 -23.47 40.00 15.81
N ARG A 24 -23.12 39.33 14.71
CA ARG A 24 -22.21 39.82 13.68
C ARG A 24 -23.01 40.77 12.77
N ARG A 25 -22.79 42.08 12.89
CA ARG A 25 -23.24 43.09 11.92
C ARG A 25 -22.21 43.14 10.79
N HIS A 26 -22.70 43.09 9.55
CA HIS A 26 -21.95 43.43 8.34
C HIS A 26 -21.36 44.84 8.44
N LEU A 27 -20.08 44.97 8.11
CA LEU A 27 -19.45 46.17 7.55
C LEU A 27 -18.18 45.70 6.79
N CYS A 28 -18.23 45.77 5.46
CA CYS A 28 -17.07 46.07 4.61
C CYS A 28 -16.52 47.44 5.07
N GLN A 29 -15.26 47.81 5.02
CA GLN A 29 -14.12 47.51 4.16
C GLN A 29 -12.90 48.14 4.88
N GLU A 30 -11.71 47.55 4.80
CA GLU A 30 -10.48 48.33 4.54
C GLU A 30 -9.34 47.37 4.20
N ASN A 31 -8.72 47.63 3.04
CA ASN A 31 -7.58 46.92 2.51
C ASN A 31 -6.36 47.16 3.40
N SER A 32 -5.79 46.10 3.96
CA SER A 32 -4.37 46.08 4.36
C SER A 32 -3.69 44.93 3.61
N GLU A 33 -2.66 45.28 2.86
CA GLU A 33 -1.81 44.42 2.05
C GLU A 33 -1.41 43.15 2.82
N LEU A 34 -1.83 41.98 2.31
CA LEU A 34 -1.31 40.69 2.77
C LEU A 34 0.11 40.54 2.21
N SER A 35 1.12 40.80 3.04
CA SER A 35 2.45 40.23 2.82
C SER A 35 2.35 38.70 2.85
N PRO A 36 2.99 37.95 1.94
CA PRO A 36 3.00 36.50 2.03
C PRO A 36 3.71 36.09 3.33
N SER A 37 3.00 35.38 4.20
CA SER A 37 3.59 34.76 5.39
C SER A 37 4.74 33.84 4.97
N PRO A 38 5.87 33.82 5.71
CA PRO A 38 6.98 32.92 5.41
C PRO A 38 6.49 31.46 5.47
N PRO A 39 7.15 30.52 4.76
CA PRO A 39 6.81 29.11 4.86
C PRO A 39 6.89 28.69 6.32
N ARG A 40 5.80 28.13 6.87
CA ARG A 40 5.85 27.54 8.21
C ARG A 40 6.82 26.36 8.14
N LEU A 41 7.91 26.44 8.90
CA LEU A 41 8.67 25.26 9.27
C LEU A 41 7.69 24.38 10.05
N LEU A 42 7.41 23.18 9.55
CA LEU A 42 6.55 22.23 10.26
C LEU A 42 7.24 21.86 11.57
N ASP A 43 6.60 22.17 12.69
CA ASP A 43 7.17 22.00 14.04
C ASP A 43 7.00 20.55 14.52
N MET A 44 7.70 20.15 15.59
CA MET A 44 7.56 18.80 16.19
C MET A 44 6.09 18.47 16.56
N ASP A 45 5.31 19.48 16.96
CA ASP A 45 3.86 19.34 17.21
C ASP A 45 3.09 18.88 15.96
N ASP A 46 3.51 19.29 14.76
CA ASP A 46 2.88 18.86 13.50
C ASP A 46 3.15 17.36 13.24
N ARG A 47 4.27 16.80 13.70
CA ARG A 47 4.57 15.37 13.54
C ARG A 47 3.62 14.53 14.38
N GLU A 48 3.45 14.89 15.65
CA GLU A 48 2.55 14.17 16.56
C GLU A 48 1.10 14.21 16.06
N ASP A 49 0.64 15.37 15.58
CA ASP A 49 -0.69 15.52 14.97
C ASP A 49 -0.86 14.64 13.73
N LEU A 50 0.14 14.57 12.85
CA LEU A 50 0.10 13.71 11.66
C LEU A 50 0.05 12.22 12.03
N VAL A 51 0.84 11.80 13.01
CA VAL A 51 0.82 10.41 13.52
C VAL A 51 -0.53 10.09 14.17
N TYR A 52 -1.10 11.02 14.93
CA TYR A 52 -2.43 10.85 15.52
C TYR A 52 -3.51 10.75 14.44
N GLN A 53 -3.45 11.56 13.38
CA GLN A 53 -4.34 11.45 12.23
C GLN A 53 -4.21 10.09 11.54
N ALA A 54 -2.99 9.57 11.38
CA ALA A 54 -2.77 8.24 10.80
C ALA A 54 -3.40 7.13 11.67
N LYS A 55 -3.29 7.20 12.99
CA LYS A 55 -3.95 6.26 13.92
C LYS A 55 -5.48 6.35 13.83
N LEU A 56 -6.04 7.56 13.72
CA LEU A 56 -7.49 7.72 13.51
C LEU A 56 -7.95 7.14 12.16
N ALA A 57 -7.16 7.35 11.11
CA ALA A 57 -7.45 6.80 9.79
C ALA A 57 -7.39 5.27 9.77
N GLU A 58 -6.43 4.67 10.49
CA GLU A 58 -6.34 3.22 10.70
C GLU A 58 -7.61 2.66 11.36
N GLN A 59 -8.07 3.26 12.47
CA GLN A 59 -9.30 2.84 13.16
C GLN A 59 -10.57 3.02 12.31
N ALA A 60 -10.53 3.93 11.34
CA ALA A 60 -11.61 4.17 10.39
C ALA A 60 -11.48 3.35 9.10
N GLU A 61 -10.44 2.51 8.97
CA GLU A 61 -10.08 1.76 7.76
C GLU A 61 -9.90 2.65 6.50
N ARG A 62 -9.52 3.92 6.70
CA ARG A 62 -9.27 4.90 5.64
C ARG A 62 -7.79 4.93 5.29
N TYR A 63 -7.30 3.83 4.73
CA TYR A 63 -5.87 3.62 4.50
C TYR A 63 -5.23 4.60 3.51
N ASP A 64 -5.99 5.14 2.55
CA ASP A 64 -5.48 6.16 1.61
C ASP A 64 -5.10 7.46 2.36
N GLU A 65 -5.91 7.90 3.34
CA GLU A 65 -5.58 9.04 4.20
C GLU A 65 -4.43 8.74 5.17
N MET A 66 -4.39 7.50 5.67
CA MET A 66 -3.28 7.04 6.51
C MET A 66 -1.95 7.13 5.76
N VAL A 67 -1.92 6.74 4.49
CA VAL A 67 -0.75 6.91 3.60
C VAL A 67 -0.39 8.39 3.48
N GLU A 68 -1.35 9.27 3.21
CA GLU A 68 -1.07 10.70 3.03
C GLU A 68 -0.44 11.34 4.28
N SER A 69 -0.95 11.01 5.47
CA SER A 69 -0.38 11.50 6.73
C SER A 69 1.02 10.94 6.98
N MET A 70 1.21 9.63 6.81
CA MET A 70 2.52 8.99 7.05
C MET A 70 3.59 9.42 6.06
N LYS A 71 3.22 9.80 4.83
CA LYS A 71 4.15 10.42 3.86
C LYS A 71 4.66 11.78 4.33
N LYS A 72 3.78 12.60 4.92
CA LYS A 72 4.18 13.90 5.49
C LYS A 72 5.17 13.71 6.63
N VAL A 73 4.95 12.70 7.48
CA VAL A 73 5.90 12.32 8.56
C VAL A 73 7.23 11.85 7.98
N ALA A 74 7.21 11.00 6.94
CA ALA A 74 8.43 10.54 6.26
C ALA A 74 9.21 11.70 5.62
N GLY A 75 8.52 12.67 5.00
CA GLY A 75 9.11 13.85 4.37
C GLY A 75 9.75 14.86 5.33
N MET A 76 9.72 14.60 6.64
CA MET A 76 10.48 15.39 7.63
C MET A 76 11.96 14.97 7.71
N ASP A 77 12.38 13.92 6.99
CA ASP A 77 13.77 13.42 6.94
C ASP A 77 14.37 13.06 8.31
N VAL A 78 13.50 12.72 9.27
CA VAL A 78 13.86 12.20 10.59
C VAL A 78 13.48 10.72 10.66
N GLU A 79 14.40 9.90 11.19
CA GLU A 79 14.20 8.46 11.33
C GLU A 79 12.85 8.15 11.99
N LEU A 80 12.08 7.23 11.40
CA LEU A 80 10.81 6.80 11.96
C LEU A 80 11.04 5.87 13.15
N THR A 81 10.28 6.11 14.21
CA THR A 81 10.15 5.18 15.33
C THR A 81 9.56 3.84 14.85
N VAL A 82 9.69 2.80 15.66
CA VAL A 82 9.14 1.47 15.35
C VAL A 82 7.62 1.55 15.11
N GLU A 83 6.90 2.33 15.91
CA GLU A 83 5.45 2.51 15.76
C GLU A 83 5.11 3.21 14.44
N GLU A 84 5.77 4.33 14.12
CA GLU A 84 5.55 5.08 12.87
C GLU A 84 5.90 4.24 11.64
N ARG A 85 6.99 3.48 11.70
CA ARG A 85 7.41 2.56 10.63
C ARG A 85 6.36 1.48 10.39
N ASN A 86 5.81 0.92 11.46
CA ASN A 86 4.74 -0.07 11.38
C ASN A 86 3.48 0.54 10.79
N LEU A 87 3.05 1.72 11.24
CA LEU A 87 1.89 2.45 10.69
C LEU A 87 2.04 2.69 9.18
N LEU A 88 3.20 3.19 8.73
CA LEU A 88 3.48 3.39 7.30
C LEU A 88 3.33 2.08 6.51
N SER A 89 3.89 0.98 7.05
CA SER A 89 3.83 -0.31 6.37
C SER A 89 2.41 -0.89 6.31
N VAL A 90 1.61 -0.73 7.36
CA VAL A 90 0.21 -1.15 7.43
C VAL A 90 -0.62 -0.35 6.44
N ALA A 91 -0.41 0.97 6.37
CA ALA A 91 -1.12 1.86 5.45
C ALA A 91 -0.94 1.39 3.99
N TYR A 92 0.30 1.31 3.53
CA TYR A 92 0.57 0.92 2.15
C TYR A 92 0.22 -0.55 1.87
N LYS A 93 0.42 -1.48 2.81
CA LYS A 93 0.04 -2.90 2.67
C LYS A 93 -1.46 -3.04 2.40
N ASN A 94 -2.30 -2.31 3.10
CA ASN A 94 -3.75 -2.39 2.92
C ASN A 94 -4.19 -1.76 1.60
N VAL A 95 -3.65 -0.59 1.25
CA VAL A 95 -3.94 0.08 -0.03
C VAL A 95 -3.56 -0.83 -1.21
N ILE A 96 -2.32 -1.34 -1.26
CA ILE A 96 -1.84 -2.20 -2.36
C ILE A 96 -2.53 -3.57 -2.37
N GLY A 97 -2.83 -4.14 -1.20
CA GLY A 97 -3.42 -5.46 -1.05
C GLY A 97 -4.78 -5.59 -1.74
N ALA A 98 -5.64 -4.58 -1.56
CA ALA A 98 -6.95 -4.54 -2.22
C ALA A 98 -6.82 -4.50 -3.75
N ARG A 99 -5.92 -3.65 -4.29
CA ARG A 99 -5.73 -3.53 -5.74
C ARG A 99 -5.09 -4.79 -6.35
N ARG A 100 -4.16 -5.43 -5.63
CA ARG A 100 -3.53 -6.69 -6.09
C ARG A 100 -4.54 -7.83 -6.13
N ALA A 101 -5.44 -7.92 -5.14
CA ALA A 101 -6.53 -8.89 -5.16
C ALA A 101 -7.45 -8.70 -6.38
N SER A 102 -7.85 -7.44 -6.64
CA SER A 102 -8.64 -7.10 -7.84
C SER A 102 -7.92 -7.51 -9.13
N TRP A 103 -6.62 -7.19 -9.26
CA TRP A 103 -5.82 -7.54 -10.43
C TRP A 103 -5.74 -9.05 -10.67
N ARG A 104 -5.54 -9.85 -9.61
CA ARG A 104 -5.51 -11.33 -9.72
C ARG A 104 -6.84 -11.90 -10.21
N ILE A 105 -7.95 -11.36 -9.70
CA ILE A 105 -9.30 -11.79 -10.12
C ILE A 105 -9.50 -11.47 -11.60
N ILE A 106 -9.19 -10.25 -12.03
CA ILE A 106 -9.33 -9.82 -13.43
C ILE A 106 -8.46 -10.69 -14.35
N SER A 107 -7.20 -10.91 -13.98
CA SER A 107 -6.26 -11.75 -14.74
C SER A 107 -6.75 -13.20 -14.87
N SER A 108 -7.33 -13.76 -13.80
CA SER A 108 -7.92 -15.10 -13.84
C SER A 108 -9.15 -15.18 -14.74
N ILE A 109 -9.98 -14.13 -14.76
CA ILE A 109 -11.16 -14.05 -15.65
C ILE A 109 -10.71 -13.94 -17.11
N GLU A 110 -9.70 -13.11 -17.40
CA GLU A 110 -9.13 -12.97 -18.73
C GLU A 110 -8.66 -14.31 -19.28
N GLN A 111 -7.83 -15.03 -18.52
CA GLN A 111 -7.30 -16.34 -18.92
C GLN A 111 -8.41 -17.38 -19.17
N LYS A 112 -9.47 -17.36 -18.36
CA LYS A 112 -10.63 -18.25 -18.55
C LYS A 112 -11.42 -17.93 -19.81
N GLU A 113 -11.50 -16.66 -20.20
CA GLU A 113 -12.25 -16.24 -21.38
C GLU A 113 -11.41 -16.42 -22.67
N GLU A 114 -10.07 -16.37 -22.58
CA GLU A 114 -9.15 -16.69 -23.68
C GLU A 114 -9.35 -18.13 -24.14
N ASN A 115 -9.49 -19.06 -23.19
CA ASN A 115 -9.74 -20.47 -23.46
C ASN A 115 -11.11 -20.76 -24.11
N LYS A 116 -12.06 -19.82 -24.05
CA LYS A 116 -13.41 -19.98 -24.62
C LYS A 116 -13.56 -19.35 -26.01
N GLY A 117 -12.55 -18.64 -26.52
CA GLY A 117 -12.56 -18.01 -27.84
C GLY A 117 -13.51 -16.81 -27.98
N GLY A 118 -13.85 -16.12 -26.88
CA GLY A 118 -14.76 -14.96 -26.91
C GLY A 118 -14.03 -13.63 -27.14
N GLU A 119 -13.70 -13.29 -28.40
CA GLU A 119 -12.89 -12.09 -28.75
C GLU A 119 -13.45 -10.76 -28.22
N ASP A 120 -14.76 -10.51 -28.32
CA ASP A 120 -15.37 -9.24 -27.88
C ASP A 120 -15.27 -9.03 -26.36
N LYS A 121 -15.49 -10.10 -25.60
CA LYS A 121 -15.40 -10.05 -24.13
C LYS A 121 -13.95 -9.89 -23.67
N LEU A 122 -13.01 -10.52 -24.38
CA LEU A 122 -11.57 -10.35 -24.13
C LEU A 122 -11.14 -8.91 -24.34
N LYS A 123 -11.64 -8.25 -25.38
CA LYS A 123 -11.38 -6.84 -25.61
C LYS A 123 -11.87 -5.97 -24.44
N MET A 124 -13.09 -6.19 -23.95
CA MET A 124 -13.62 -5.47 -22.79
C MET A 124 -12.80 -5.70 -21.51
N ILE A 125 -12.36 -6.95 -21.27
CA ILE A 125 -11.53 -7.28 -20.10
C ILE A 125 -10.16 -6.60 -20.19
N ARG A 126 -9.53 -6.64 -21.37
CA ARG A 126 -8.26 -5.96 -21.61
C ARG A 126 -8.35 -4.46 -21.45
N GLU A 127 -9.43 -3.83 -21.93
CA GLU A 127 -9.66 -2.39 -21.74
C GLU A 127 -9.83 -2.02 -20.26
N TYR A 128 -10.53 -2.85 -19.48
CA TYR A 128 -10.66 -2.65 -18.04
C TYR A 128 -9.33 -2.84 -17.28
N ARG A 129 -8.47 -3.72 -17.79
CA ARG A 129 -7.14 -4.03 -17.22
C ARG A 129 -6.08 -2.99 -17.59
N GLN A 130 -6.07 -2.54 -18.85
CA GLN A 130 -5.04 -1.74 -19.50
C GLN A 130 -5.66 -0.61 -20.33
N MET A 131 -6.03 0.50 -19.70
CA MET A 131 -6.13 1.76 -20.43
C MET A 131 -4.78 2.47 -20.35
N HIS A 132 -3.99 2.33 -21.40
CA HIS A 132 -2.74 3.09 -21.55
C HIS A 132 -3.04 4.60 -21.47
N ASP A 133 -2.31 5.30 -20.60
CA ASP A 133 -2.31 6.75 -20.51
C ASP A 133 -1.91 7.39 -21.86
N ILE A 134 -2.89 7.74 -22.68
CA ILE A 134 -2.71 8.69 -23.80
C ILE A 134 -3.12 10.11 -23.39
N TYR A 135 -3.69 10.35 -22.20
CA TYR A 135 -4.29 11.66 -21.87
C TYR A 135 -3.77 12.41 -20.64
N LEU A 136 -2.91 11.85 -19.78
CA LEU A 136 -2.63 12.48 -18.47
C LEU A 136 -1.31 13.24 -18.30
N VAL A 137 -0.36 13.17 -19.23
CA VAL A 137 0.84 14.02 -19.15
C VAL A 137 0.52 15.50 -19.46
N ALA A 138 -0.54 15.78 -20.22
CA ALA A 138 -0.89 17.15 -20.62
C ALA A 138 -1.57 17.98 -19.51
N ALA A 139 -2.22 17.34 -18.53
CA ALA A 139 -3.03 18.06 -17.53
C ALA A 139 -2.27 18.48 -16.26
N TRP A 140 -1.10 17.88 -15.99
CA TRP A 140 -0.30 18.20 -14.79
C TRP A 140 0.83 19.19 -15.05
N THR A 141 1.25 19.41 -16.30
CA THR A 141 2.34 20.33 -16.64
C THR A 141 1.92 21.78 -16.85
N ASP A 142 0.64 22.10 -16.99
CA ASP A 142 0.19 23.48 -17.25
C ASP A 142 -0.61 24.07 -16.08
N ARG A 143 0.11 24.40 -15.00
CA ARG A 143 -0.37 25.32 -13.97
C ARG A 143 0.40 26.64 -14.00
N ARG A 144 0.88 27.08 -15.17
CA ARG A 144 1.66 28.33 -15.32
C ARG A 144 1.51 29.02 -16.69
N VAL A 145 0.30 29.23 -17.20
CA VAL A 145 0.05 30.37 -18.11
C VAL A 145 -1.37 30.90 -17.90
N VAL A 146 -1.50 32.08 -17.28
CA VAL A 146 -2.73 32.87 -17.29
C VAL A 146 -2.47 34.08 -18.20
N PRO A 147 -3.02 34.15 -19.42
CA PRO A 147 -3.09 35.40 -20.14
C PRO A 147 -4.35 36.16 -19.69
N SER A 148 -4.09 37.34 -19.16
CA SER A 148 -5.03 38.43 -18.87
C SER A 148 -6.11 38.65 -19.94
N LEU A 149 -7.38 38.62 -19.54
CA LEU A 149 -8.47 39.29 -20.25
C LEU A 149 -9.38 39.99 -19.24
N GLU A 150 -9.44 41.32 -19.40
CA GLU A 150 -10.29 42.26 -18.66
C GLU A 150 -11.80 42.11 -19.00
N PRO A 151 -12.71 42.67 -18.16
CA PRO A 151 -14.11 42.26 -18.11
C PRO A 151 -15.00 43.09 -19.05
N CYS A 152 -15.78 42.43 -19.90
CA CYS A 152 -16.85 43.09 -20.67
C CYS A 152 -18.21 42.87 -20.02
N VAL A 153 -18.86 43.99 -19.72
CA VAL A 153 -20.15 44.16 -19.05
C VAL A 153 -21.31 43.97 -20.05
N SER A 154 -22.41 43.34 -19.57
CA SER A 154 -23.78 43.35 -20.13
C SER A 154 -24.10 42.53 -21.40
N ARG A 155 -24.85 41.43 -21.24
CA ARG A 155 -26.31 41.36 -21.52
C ARG A 155 -26.88 39.96 -21.37
N GLN A 156 -27.98 39.95 -20.62
CA GLN A 156 -29.01 38.93 -20.50
C GLN A 156 -29.37 38.24 -21.84
N MET A 157 -29.36 36.91 -21.88
CA MET A 157 -30.47 36.13 -22.44
C MET A 157 -30.40 34.68 -21.96
N CYS A 158 -31.44 34.31 -21.19
CA CYS A 158 -31.68 32.99 -20.61
C CYS A 158 -31.71 31.89 -21.67
N ILE A 159 -31.22 30.68 -21.32
CA ILE A 159 -31.92 29.41 -21.57
C ILE A 159 -31.39 28.36 -20.57
N LYS A 160 -32.33 27.86 -19.76
CA LYS A 160 -32.36 26.62 -18.96
C LYS A 160 -31.31 26.44 -17.85
N ARG A 161 -31.81 26.65 -16.62
CA ARG A 161 -31.36 25.95 -15.41
C ARG A 161 -31.49 24.42 -15.63
N GLU A 162 -30.42 23.79 -16.06
CA GLU A 162 -30.19 22.38 -15.73
C GLU A 162 -29.59 22.33 -14.33
N LYS A 163 -30.21 21.54 -13.47
CA LYS A 163 -29.72 21.22 -12.14
C LYS A 163 -28.36 20.55 -12.33
N GLN A 164 -27.27 21.28 -12.09
CA GLN A 164 -25.99 20.65 -11.81
C GLN A 164 -26.19 19.77 -10.57
N PRO A 165 -25.91 18.45 -10.63
CA PRO A 165 -25.69 17.72 -9.41
C PRO A 165 -24.42 18.30 -8.79
N VAL A 166 -24.53 18.78 -7.56
CA VAL A 166 -23.39 18.98 -6.67
C VAL A 166 -22.81 17.60 -6.43
N VAL A 167 -21.85 17.19 -7.26
CA VAL A 167 -21.07 15.97 -7.04
C VAL A 167 -20.05 16.31 -5.97
N ARG A 168 -20.43 16.05 -4.72
CA ARG A 168 -19.51 15.91 -3.59
C ARG A 168 -18.58 14.72 -3.88
N SER A 169 -17.29 14.98 -3.87
CA SER A 169 -16.20 14.09 -3.42
C SER A 169 -16.45 12.58 -3.54
N GLN A 170 -16.43 12.07 -4.76
CA GLN A 170 -16.10 10.68 -5.02
C GLN A 170 -15.56 10.62 -6.44
N ALA A 171 -14.31 11.05 -6.60
CA ALA A 171 -13.50 10.55 -7.70
C ALA A 171 -13.24 9.07 -7.38
N CYS A 172 -14.23 8.21 -7.63
CA CYS A 172 -13.94 6.81 -7.92
C CYS A 172 -13.12 6.87 -9.19
N THR A 173 -11.80 6.79 -9.04
CA THR A 173 -10.88 6.89 -10.15
C THR A 173 -11.16 5.73 -11.10
N GLU A 174 -11.65 6.05 -12.29
CA GLU A 174 -11.76 5.11 -13.41
C GLU A 174 -10.36 4.87 -13.99
N PHE A 175 -9.37 4.55 -13.15
CA PHE A 175 -8.03 4.18 -13.61
C PHE A 175 -7.93 2.65 -13.74
N PRO A 176 -7.21 2.15 -14.75
CA PRO A 176 -6.95 0.73 -14.89
C PRO A 176 -6.19 0.21 -13.67
N VAL A 177 -6.53 -0.99 -13.23
CA VAL A 177 -6.00 -1.58 -11.99
C VAL A 177 -4.47 -1.68 -12.02
N GLU A 178 -3.86 -1.94 -13.19
CA GLU A 178 -2.40 -1.98 -13.34
C GLU A 178 -1.76 -0.59 -13.16
N THR A 179 -2.39 0.46 -13.67
CA THR A 179 -1.92 1.85 -13.51
C THR A 179 -1.99 2.27 -12.05
N GLU A 180 -3.09 1.99 -11.35
CA GLU A 180 -3.22 2.28 -9.92
C GLU A 180 -2.15 1.54 -9.10
N LEU A 181 -1.95 0.24 -9.36
CA LEU A 181 -0.92 -0.55 -8.71
C LEU A 181 0.48 0.02 -8.94
N LYS A 182 0.78 0.40 -10.19
CA LYS A 182 2.06 1.00 -10.56
C LYS A 182 2.28 2.32 -9.82
N LEU A 183 1.27 3.19 -9.78
CA LEU A 183 1.36 4.47 -9.07
C LEU A 183 1.62 4.29 -7.57
N ILE A 184 0.91 3.36 -6.91
CA ILE A 184 1.12 3.08 -5.48
C ILE A 184 2.53 2.54 -5.24
N CYS A 185 3.01 1.63 -6.09
CA CYS A 185 4.37 1.07 -5.96
C CYS A 185 5.44 2.14 -6.18
N CYS A 186 5.33 2.96 -7.24
CA CYS A 186 6.27 4.05 -7.49
C CYS A 186 6.27 5.06 -6.34
N ASP A 187 5.10 5.38 -5.78
CA ASP A 187 4.98 6.34 -4.69
C ASP A 187 5.76 5.92 -3.43
N ILE A 188 5.59 4.68 -2.97
CA ILE A 188 6.36 4.19 -1.81
C ILE A 188 7.84 4.01 -2.12
N LEU A 189 8.21 3.58 -3.33
CA LEU A 189 9.61 3.45 -3.73
C LEU A 189 10.31 4.81 -3.69
N ASP A 190 9.63 5.87 -4.15
CA ASP A 190 10.11 7.24 -4.05
C ASP A 190 10.31 7.69 -2.61
N VAL A 191 9.36 7.39 -1.72
CA VAL A 191 9.47 7.73 -0.28
C VAL A 191 10.61 6.97 0.38
N LEU A 192 10.80 5.69 0.05
CA LEU A 192 11.90 4.86 0.55
C LEU A 192 13.26 5.42 0.13
N ASP A 193 13.42 5.76 -1.14
CA ASP A 193 14.71 6.20 -1.69
C ASP A 193 15.07 7.63 -1.32
N LYS A 194 14.08 8.54 -1.22
CA LYS A 194 14.33 9.96 -0.92
C LYS A 194 14.47 10.23 0.57
N HIS A 195 13.69 9.55 1.41
CA HIS A 195 13.52 9.94 2.81
C HIS A 195 13.92 8.83 3.79
N LEU A 196 13.39 7.61 3.62
CA LEU A 196 13.45 6.59 4.70
C LEU A 196 14.78 5.83 4.75
N ILE A 197 15.28 5.33 3.61
CA ILE A 197 16.56 4.61 3.55
C ILE A 197 17.72 5.54 3.93
N PRO A 198 17.79 6.80 3.44
CA PRO A 198 18.86 7.72 3.85
C PRO A 198 18.83 8.09 5.33
N ALA A 199 17.65 8.18 5.96
CA ALA A 199 17.50 8.52 7.37
C ALA A 199 17.68 7.34 8.34
N ALA A 200 17.76 6.10 7.84
CA ALA A 200 17.82 4.89 8.66
C ALA A 200 19.21 4.69 9.29
N ASN A 201 19.28 4.66 10.63
CA ASN A 201 20.54 4.56 11.37
C ASN A 201 20.79 3.17 11.98
N THR A 202 19.75 2.34 12.09
CA THR A 202 19.85 0.99 12.70
C THR A 202 19.76 -0.11 11.64
N GLY A 203 20.37 -1.27 11.88
CA GLY A 203 20.19 -2.44 11.00
C GLY A 203 18.74 -2.86 10.87
N GLU A 204 17.98 -2.78 11.96
CA GLU A 204 16.55 -3.08 11.95
C GLU A 204 15.77 -2.17 10.98
N SER A 205 15.99 -0.85 11.03
CA SER A 205 15.32 0.11 10.14
C SER A 205 15.75 -0.10 8.68
N LYS A 206 17.04 -0.28 8.43
CA LYS A 206 17.57 -0.56 7.08
C LYS A 206 16.99 -1.83 6.48
N VAL A 207 17.03 -2.95 7.21
CA VAL A 207 16.49 -4.24 6.75
C VAL A 207 15.00 -4.11 6.45
N PHE A 208 14.25 -3.43 7.31
CA PHE A 208 12.82 -3.19 7.11
C PHE A 208 12.56 -2.43 5.80
N TYR A 209 13.26 -1.33 5.54
CA TYR A 209 13.06 -0.51 4.35
C TYR A 209 13.53 -1.20 3.07
N TYR A 210 14.67 -1.89 3.09
CA TYR A 210 15.12 -2.67 1.92
C TYR A 210 14.20 -3.86 1.63
N LYS A 211 13.70 -4.54 2.66
CA LYS A 211 12.66 -5.57 2.50
C LYS A 211 11.41 -4.97 1.84
N MET A 212 10.95 -3.82 2.32
CA MET A 212 9.79 -3.13 1.76
C MET A 212 10.04 -2.73 0.29
N LYS A 213 11.23 -2.19 -0.04
CA LYS A 213 11.64 -1.89 -1.41
C LYS A 213 11.60 -3.14 -2.30
N GLY A 214 12.12 -4.26 -1.82
CA GLY A 214 12.05 -5.56 -2.50
C GLY A 214 10.61 -6.01 -2.76
N ASP A 215 9.74 -5.87 -1.77
CA ASP A 215 8.32 -6.21 -1.85
C ASP A 215 7.58 -5.39 -2.93
N TYR A 216 7.79 -4.07 -3.00
CA TYR A 216 7.11 -3.23 -3.99
C TYR A 216 7.65 -3.41 -5.41
N HIS A 217 8.96 -3.63 -5.58
CA HIS A 217 9.49 -4.04 -6.88
C HIS A 217 8.99 -5.42 -7.31
N ARG A 218 8.81 -6.36 -6.37
CA ARG A 218 8.18 -7.65 -6.65
C ARG A 218 6.75 -7.47 -7.12
N TYR A 219 5.96 -6.61 -6.49
CA TYR A 219 4.59 -6.31 -6.94
C TYR A 219 4.55 -5.74 -8.35
N LEU A 220 5.51 -4.88 -8.72
CA LEU A 220 5.65 -4.40 -10.11
C LEU A 220 5.96 -5.55 -11.07
N ALA A 221 6.84 -6.48 -10.69
CA ALA A 221 7.22 -7.62 -11.52
C ALA A 221 6.08 -8.64 -11.75
N GLU A 222 5.05 -8.67 -10.88
CA GLU A 222 3.90 -9.57 -11.01
C GLU A 222 3.08 -9.30 -12.28
N PHE A 223 2.90 -8.03 -12.65
CA PHE A 223 2.04 -7.62 -13.78
C PHE A 223 2.81 -6.98 -14.94
N ALA A 224 4.04 -6.53 -14.73
CA ALA A 224 4.88 -6.02 -15.80
C ALA A 224 5.19 -7.11 -16.85
N THR A 225 5.50 -6.68 -18.07
CA THR A 225 5.88 -7.56 -19.18
C THR A 225 7.18 -7.09 -19.85
N GLY A 226 7.80 -7.96 -20.64
CA GLY A 226 8.99 -7.60 -21.42
C GLY A 226 10.16 -7.13 -20.57
N ASN A 227 10.75 -5.97 -20.94
CA ASN A 227 11.90 -5.40 -20.25
C ASN A 227 11.55 -4.84 -18.87
N ASP A 228 10.39 -4.19 -18.73
CA ASP A 228 9.93 -3.64 -17.45
C ASP A 228 9.84 -4.72 -16.36
N ARG A 229 9.40 -5.93 -16.73
CA ARG A 229 9.38 -7.07 -15.79
C ARG A 229 10.78 -7.47 -15.34
N LYS A 230 11.75 -7.51 -16.27
CA LYS A 230 13.14 -7.88 -15.95
C LYS A 230 13.75 -6.84 -15.02
N GLU A 231 13.58 -5.56 -15.33
CA GLU A 231 14.07 -4.46 -14.49
C GLU A 231 13.44 -4.48 -13.09
N ALA A 232 12.11 -4.68 -12.99
CA ALA A 232 11.43 -4.79 -11.70
C ALA A 232 11.94 -6.00 -10.89
N ALA A 233 12.14 -7.16 -11.53
CA ALA A 233 12.67 -8.35 -10.87
C ALA A 233 14.13 -8.16 -10.41
N GLU A 234 14.97 -7.53 -11.22
CA GLU A 234 16.36 -7.22 -10.87
C GLU A 234 16.44 -6.26 -9.68
N ASN A 235 15.66 -5.18 -9.71
CA ASN A 235 15.58 -4.21 -8.60
C ASN A 235 15.07 -4.86 -7.30
N SER A 236 14.07 -5.75 -7.40
CA SER A 236 13.59 -6.53 -6.25
C SER A 236 14.68 -7.44 -5.67
N LEU A 237 15.42 -8.15 -6.54
CA LEU A 237 16.52 -9.03 -6.15
C LEU A 237 17.64 -8.26 -5.45
N VAL A 238 18.02 -7.09 -5.98
CA VAL A 238 19.06 -6.23 -5.40
C VAL A 238 18.63 -5.76 -4.00
N ALA A 239 17.39 -5.29 -3.84
CA ALA A 239 16.89 -4.83 -2.56
C ALA A 239 16.81 -5.97 -1.50
N TYR A 240 16.33 -7.15 -1.87
CA TYR A 240 16.28 -8.29 -0.95
C TYR A 240 17.67 -8.81 -0.57
N LYS A 241 18.65 -8.78 -1.48
CA LYS A 241 20.04 -9.12 -1.16
C LYS A 241 20.63 -8.12 -0.17
N ALA A 242 20.49 -6.82 -0.42
CA ALA A 242 20.96 -5.79 0.49
C ALA A 242 20.33 -5.93 1.89
N ALA A 243 19.03 -6.21 1.97
CA ALA A 243 18.36 -6.50 3.23
C ALA A 243 18.93 -7.76 3.91
N SER A 244 19.23 -8.81 3.14
CA SER A 244 19.71 -10.09 3.67
C SER A 244 21.11 -9.98 4.24
N ASP A 245 22.00 -9.25 3.57
CA ASP A 245 23.39 -9.04 4.01
C ASP A 245 23.43 -8.29 5.35
N ILE A 246 22.59 -7.26 5.52
CA ILE A 246 22.46 -6.53 6.78
C ILE A 246 21.78 -7.41 7.84
N ALA A 247 20.71 -8.13 7.50
CA ALA A 247 19.99 -8.97 8.45
C ALA A 247 20.83 -10.12 9.01
N MET A 248 21.71 -10.71 8.21
CA MET A 248 22.60 -11.79 8.65
C MET A 248 23.64 -11.33 9.66
N THR A 249 24.01 -10.04 9.64
CA THR A 249 25.05 -9.46 10.49
C THR A 249 24.49 -8.75 11.72
N GLU A 250 23.33 -8.10 11.60
CA GLU A 250 22.79 -7.23 12.65
C GLU A 250 21.58 -7.83 13.39
N LEU A 251 20.91 -8.86 12.86
CA LEU A 251 19.68 -9.42 13.46
C LEU A 251 19.82 -10.92 13.77
N PRO A 252 19.34 -11.41 14.94
CA PRO A 252 19.36 -12.84 15.23
C PRO A 252 18.45 -13.62 14.27
N PRO A 253 18.70 -14.92 14.02
CA PRO A 253 17.88 -15.76 13.13
C PRO A 253 16.40 -15.80 13.48
N THR A 254 16.06 -15.67 14.76
CA THR A 254 14.70 -15.63 15.28
C THR A 254 14.02 -14.27 15.13
N HIS A 255 14.74 -13.22 14.73
CA HIS A 255 14.17 -11.87 14.64
C HIS A 255 13.01 -11.81 13.63
N PRO A 256 11.81 -11.30 13.99
CA PRO A 256 10.64 -11.30 13.10
C PRO A 256 10.88 -10.62 11.74
N ILE A 257 11.66 -9.55 11.71
CA ILE A 257 12.00 -8.87 10.44
C ILE A 257 12.89 -9.74 9.55
N ARG A 258 13.85 -10.48 10.13
CA ARG A 258 14.75 -11.38 9.37
C ARG A 258 13.99 -12.59 8.84
N LEU A 259 13.11 -13.18 9.67
CA LEU A 259 12.21 -14.25 9.25
C LEU A 259 11.25 -13.79 8.15
N GLY A 260 10.64 -12.61 8.32
CA GLY A 260 9.73 -12.03 7.33
C GLY A 260 10.42 -11.67 6.02
N LEU A 261 11.70 -11.28 6.06
CA LEU A 261 12.53 -11.10 4.87
C LEU A 261 12.76 -12.42 4.15
N ALA A 262 13.16 -13.49 4.86
CA ALA A 262 13.37 -14.80 4.27
C ALA A 262 12.07 -15.36 3.64
N LEU A 263 10.93 -15.18 4.32
CA LEU A 263 9.62 -15.54 3.81
C LEU A 263 9.33 -14.84 2.48
N ASN A 264 9.44 -13.51 2.42
CA ASN A 264 9.12 -12.78 1.20
C ASN A 264 10.14 -13.04 0.07
N PHE A 265 11.41 -13.23 0.42
CA PHE A 265 12.46 -13.49 -0.56
C PHE A 265 12.36 -14.91 -1.14
N SER A 266 11.95 -15.90 -0.35
CA SER A 266 11.66 -17.25 -0.87
C SER A 266 10.47 -17.23 -1.83
N VAL A 267 9.38 -16.54 -1.49
CA VAL A 267 8.23 -16.34 -2.39
C VAL A 267 8.67 -15.65 -3.69
N PHE A 268 9.55 -14.65 -3.62
CA PHE A 268 10.13 -14.01 -4.81
C PHE A 268 10.87 -15.01 -5.72
N TYR A 269 11.73 -15.87 -5.15
CA TYR A 269 12.42 -16.89 -5.93
C TYR A 269 11.45 -17.88 -6.59
N TYR A 270 10.36 -18.23 -5.90
CA TYR A 270 9.35 -19.15 -6.42
C TYR A 270 8.53 -18.51 -7.53
N GLU A 271 7.82 -17.41 -7.21
CA GLU A 271 6.79 -16.83 -8.08
C GLU A 271 7.36 -15.95 -9.20
N ILE A 272 8.48 -15.23 -8.96
CA ILE A 272 8.99 -14.24 -9.93
C ILE A 272 10.14 -14.80 -10.77
N LEU A 273 11.11 -15.44 -10.12
CA LEU A 273 12.30 -15.98 -10.77
C LEU A 273 12.16 -17.43 -11.23
N ASN A 274 11.00 -18.07 -10.97
CA ASN A 274 10.73 -19.46 -11.33
C ASN A 274 11.88 -20.40 -10.91
N SER A 275 12.39 -20.20 -9.70
CA SER A 275 13.55 -20.90 -9.13
C SER A 275 13.16 -21.64 -7.84
N PRO A 276 12.27 -22.65 -7.91
CA PRO A 276 11.68 -23.31 -6.75
C PRO A 276 12.73 -23.95 -5.82
N ASP A 277 13.78 -24.57 -6.36
CA ASP A 277 14.87 -25.14 -5.55
C ASP A 277 15.57 -24.10 -4.67
N ARG A 278 15.70 -22.87 -5.18
CA ARG A 278 16.33 -21.77 -4.44
C ARG A 278 15.37 -21.21 -3.39
N ALA A 279 14.09 -21.12 -3.70
CA ALA A 279 13.05 -20.72 -2.76
C ALA A 279 12.98 -21.68 -1.56
N CYS A 280 12.88 -22.98 -1.83
CA CYS A 280 12.81 -24.02 -0.80
C CYS A 280 14.08 -24.06 0.06
N ARG A 281 15.27 -23.95 -0.54
CA ARG A 281 16.53 -23.89 0.22
C ARG A 281 16.59 -22.68 1.14
N LEU A 282 16.18 -21.50 0.67
CA LEU A 282 16.19 -20.28 1.48
C LEU A 282 15.18 -20.38 2.65
N ALA A 283 13.95 -20.80 2.36
CA ALA A 283 12.91 -20.95 3.38
C ALA A 283 13.30 -22.01 4.44
N LYS A 284 13.84 -23.14 4.00
CA LYS A 284 14.30 -24.21 4.90
C LYS A 284 15.47 -23.75 5.78
N ALA A 285 16.48 -23.10 5.20
CA ALA A 285 17.61 -22.59 5.96
C ALA A 285 17.17 -21.60 7.04
N ALA A 286 16.30 -20.64 6.70
CA ALA A 286 15.78 -19.68 7.67
C ALA A 286 14.95 -20.35 8.79
N PHE A 287 14.19 -21.39 8.46
CA PHE A 287 13.41 -22.16 9.43
C PHE A 287 14.33 -22.97 10.38
N ASP A 288 15.31 -23.69 9.84
CA ASP A 288 16.25 -24.51 10.60
C ASP A 288 17.13 -23.62 11.52
N ASP A 289 17.64 -22.49 11.02
CA ASP A 289 18.42 -21.52 11.81
C ASP A 289 17.60 -20.94 12.98
N ALA A 290 16.32 -20.63 12.74
CA ALA A 290 15.45 -20.10 13.78
C ALA A 290 15.06 -21.13 14.85
N ILE A 291 14.85 -22.39 14.46
CA ILE A 291 14.61 -23.49 15.41
C ILE A 291 15.79 -23.64 16.38
N ALA A 292 17.02 -23.53 15.89
CA ALA A 292 18.22 -23.74 16.70
C ALA A 292 18.34 -22.75 17.88
N GLU A 293 17.73 -21.57 17.78
CA GLU A 293 17.79 -20.52 18.79
C GLU A 293 16.42 -20.21 19.43
N LEU A 294 15.36 -20.95 19.07
CA LEU A 294 13.98 -20.63 19.46
C LEU A 294 13.75 -20.68 20.98
N ASP A 295 14.41 -21.61 21.67
CA ASP A 295 14.29 -21.81 23.12
C ASP A 295 14.86 -20.64 23.95
N THR A 296 15.58 -19.70 23.30
CA THR A 296 16.19 -18.54 23.96
C THR A 296 15.27 -17.31 24.03
N LEU A 297 14.11 -17.37 23.37
CA LEU A 297 13.21 -16.23 23.24
C LEU A 297 12.36 -15.97 24.49
N SER A 298 11.99 -14.70 24.68
CA SER A 298 10.92 -14.31 25.60
C SER A 298 9.55 -14.74 25.06
N GLU A 299 8.53 -14.83 25.92
CA GLU A 299 7.18 -15.26 25.51
C GLU A 299 6.56 -14.37 24.42
N GLU A 300 6.83 -13.06 24.46
CA GLU A 300 6.34 -12.09 23.48
C GLU A 300 6.99 -12.31 22.11
N SER A 301 8.34 -12.34 22.07
CA SER A 301 9.08 -12.56 20.82
C SER A 301 8.87 -13.96 20.23
N TYR A 302 8.59 -14.95 21.08
CA TYR A 302 8.29 -16.33 20.66
C TYR A 302 7.01 -16.38 19.80
N LYS A 303 5.95 -15.66 20.19
CA LYS A 303 4.67 -15.66 19.46
C LYS A 303 4.83 -15.10 18.04
N ASP A 304 5.54 -13.98 17.90
CA ASP A 304 5.75 -13.35 16.59
C ASP A 304 6.64 -14.21 15.68
N SER A 305 7.72 -14.76 16.24
CA SER A 305 8.67 -15.58 15.48
C SER A 305 8.02 -16.88 15.00
N THR A 306 7.28 -17.57 15.88
CA THR A 306 6.61 -18.83 15.53
C THR A 306 5.48 -18.66 14.52
N LEU A 307 4.78 -17.52 14.52
CA LEU A 307 3.79 -17.21 13.49
C LEU A 307 4.42 -17.13 12.09
N ILE A 308 5.59 -16.50 11.97
CA ILE A 308 6.28 -16.39 10.67
C ILE A 308 6.92 -17.73 10.26
N MET A 309 7.49 -18.46 11.21
CA MET A 309 8.01 -19.81 10.96
C MET A 309 6.92 -20.77 10.46
N GLN A 310 5.70 -20.63 10.99
CA GLN A 310 4.54 -21.39 10.52
C GLN A 310 4.25 -21.09 9.03
N LEU A 311 4.28 -19.82 8.61
CA LEU A 311 4.11 -19.44 7.21
C LEU A 311 5.20 -20.00 6.29
N LEU A 312 6.46 -20.01 6.75
CA LEU A 312 7.57 -20.65 6.02
C LEU A 312 7.32 -22.15 5.83
N ARG A 313 6.87 -22.85 6.88
CA ARG A 313 6.53 -24.28 6.82
C ARG A 313 5.38 -24.55 5.85
N ASP A 314 4.36 -23.71 5.87
CA ASP A 314 3.18 -23.87 5.02
C ASP A 314 3.55 -23.69 3.54
N ASN A 315 4.38 -22.69 3.22
CA ASN A 315 4.95 -22.52 1.88
C ASN A 315 5.79 -23.73 1.43
N LEU A 316 6.69 -24.22 2.29
CA LEU A 316 7.50 -25.40 1.98
C LEU A 316 6.64 -26.63 1.70
N THR A 317 5.57 -26.84 2.47
CA THR A 317 4.64 -27.95 2.28
C THR A 317 3.94 -27.85 0.92
N LEU A 318 3.45 -26.65 0.57
CA LEU A 318 2.80 -26.40 -0.72
C LEU A 318 3.75 -26.63 -1.90
N TRP A 319 4.95 -26.07 -1.84
CA TRP A 319 5.91 -26.15 -2.96
C TRP A 319 6.49 -27.54 -3.13
N THR A 320 6.65 -28.31 -2.06
CA THR A 320 7.12 -29.70 -2.17
C THR A 320 6.06 -30.65 -2.71
N SER A 321 4.77 -30.38 -2.49
CA SER A 321 3.69 -31.14 -3.15
C SER A 321 3.58 -30.82 -4.64
N ASP A 322 3.73 -29.55 -5.04
CA ASP A 322 3.65 -29.14 -6.45
C ASP A 322 4.75 -29.84 -7.28
N MET A 323 5.98 -29.90 -6.75
CA MET A 323 7.11 -30.56 -7.44
C MET A 323 7.00 -32.09 -7.49
N GLN A 324 6.21 -32.72 -6.61
CA GLN A 324 5.95 -34.16 -6.66
C GLN A 324 4.86 -34.52 -7.67
N GLY A 325 3.92 -33.60 -7.96
CA GLY A 325 2.88 -33.78 -8.97
C GLY A 325 3.43 -33.78 -10.41
N ASP A 326 4.37 -32.88 -10.73
CA ASP A 326 4.98 -32.79 -12.06
C ASP A 326 5.90 -33.99 -12.38
N GLY A 327 6.40 -34.69 -11.35
CA GLY A 327 7.24 -35.88 -11.50
C GLY A 327 6.48 -37.15 -11.90
N GLU A 328 5.16 -37.21 -11.68
CA GLU A 328 4.34 -38.36 -12.07
C GLU A 328 3.82 -38.27 -13.52
N GLU A 329 3.64 -37.06 -14.07
CA GLU A 329 3.26 -36.89 -15.48
C GLU A 329 4.42 -37.18 -16.43
N GLN A 330 5.64 -36.72 -16.11
CA GLN A 330 6.83 -37.04 -16.92
C GLN A 330 7.19 -38.53 -16.90
N ASN A 331 6.88 -39.25 -15.82
CA ASN A 331 7.14 -40.68 -15.72
C ASN A 331 6.06 -41.53 -16.42
N LYS A 332 4.84 -40.99 -16.62
CA LYS A 332 3.79 -41.64 -17.43
C LYS A 332 4.02 -41.46 -18.93
N GLU A 333 4.47 -40.29 -19.37
CA GLU A 333 4.87 -40.09 -20.77
C GLU A 333 6.10 -40.94 -21.14
N ALA A 334 7.10 -41.03 -20.25
CA ALA A 334 8.27 -41.90 -20.48
C ALA A 334 7.98 -43.41 -20.43
N LEU A 335 6.88 -43.84 -19.80
CA LEU A 335 6.45 -45.25 -19.79
C LEU A 335 5.53 -45.60 -20.97
N GLN A 336 4.79 -44.62 -21.51
CA GLN A 336 3.99 -44.82 -22.72
C GLN A 336 4.83 -44.88 -24.01
N ASP A 337 5.92 -44.10 -24.08
CA ASP A 337 6.83 -44.14 -25.23
C ASP A 337 7.65 -45.45 -25.33
N VAL A 338 7.76 -46.21 -24.23
CA VAL A 338 8.48 -47.50 -24.23
C VAL A 338 7.56 -48.69 -24.55
N GLU A 339 6.25 -48.55 -24.34
CA GLU A 339 5.28 -49.61 -24.68
C GLU A 339 4.87 -49.60 -26.17
N ASP A 340 4.93 -48.44 -26.85
CA ASP A 340 4.59 -48.32 -28.28
C ASP A 340 5.77 -48.65 -29.24
N GLU A 341 7.01 -48.78 -28.76
CA GLU A 341 8.16 -49.23 -29.58
C GLU A 341 8.33 -50.76 -29.61
N ASN A 342 7.49 -51.53 -28.91
CA ASN A 342 7.58 -53.00 -28.80
C ASN A 342 6.33 -53.77 -29.29
N GLN A 343 5.48 -53.17 -30.13
CA GLN A 343 4.39 -53.86 -30.84
C GLN A 343 4.61 -53.97 -32.35
#